data_AF-A0A7X5IX94-F1
#
_entry.id   AF-A0A7X5IX94-F1
#
_cell.length_a   1.000
_cell.length_b   1.000
_cell.length_c   1.000
_cell.angle_alpha   90.00
_cell.angle_beta   90.00
_cell.angle_gamma   90.00
#
_symmetry.space_group_name_H-M   'P 1'
#
loop_
_entity.id
_entity.type
_entity.pdbx_description
1 polymer ?
#
loop_
_entity_poly.entity_id
_entity_poly.type
_entity_poly.pdbx_seq_one_letter_code
_entity_poly.pdbx_strand_id
1 'polypeptide(L)'
;MDIQGRNRGLETHRRECLTPDIIEGYLGYLEGKGRSRSSLESYRRALRGIYEYLPEGKRIGGETGAGWKSHLEGKGLSTVTVDNRISVWNGLVQYLGHREWQLGDFCREKGGVQPELSRAEYLRMLSAAKHMEKEKAYLLIKALGGAGMRIQELPQLTVEAVKRGMVELEYHNARQRRVLYLPEGLRRELGEYIVRGGFREGPVFRGPEGEPMARSSINYLIAAVGREARIGEGKATPRCLWKMYQGTCQGIRANISVLVEQAYQRMVEEEQLAIGWDA
;
A
#
# COMPACT_ATOMS: atom_id res chain seq x y z
N MET A 1 -13.86 23.58 62.80
CA MET A 1 -13.83 22.19 63.33
C MET A 1 -14.44 21.31 62.27
N ASP A 2 -13.65 20.99 61.24
CA ASP A 2 -12.79 19.80 61.16
C ASP A 2 -13.59 18.50 61.16
N ILE A 3 -13.79 17.95 59.96
CA ILE A 3 -13.63 16.52 59.72
C ILE A 3 -12.88 16.38 58.39
N GLN A 4 -11.56 16.25 58.50
CA GLN A 4 -10.71 15.69 57.45
C GLN A 4 -10.96 14.18 57.34
N GLY A 5 -10.87 13.68 56.11
CA GLY A 5 -10.29 12.37 55.84
C GLY A 5 -11.22 11.37 55.15
N ARG A 6 -11.00 11.18 53.84
CA ARG A 6 -10.65 9.85 53.28
C ARG A 6 -10.30 9.92 51.79
N ASN A 7 -9.19 9.24 51.47
CA ASN A 7 -8.79 8.70 50.17
C ASN A 7 -8.54 9.67 49.01
N ARG A 8 -7.34 10.27 49.00
CA ARG A 8 -6.56 10.36 47.75
C ARG A 8 -5.66 9.13 47.66
N GLY A 9 -6.13 8.11 46.95
CA GLY A 9 -5.30 6.99 46.54
C GLY A 9 -4.19 7.51 45.63
N LEU A 10 -2.95 7.13 45.96
CA LEU A 10 -1.75 7.37 45.18
C LEU A 10 -1.88 6.66 43.81
N GLU A 11 -2.25 7.39 42.77
CA GLU A 11 -1.95 6.97 41.40
C GLU A 11 -0.43 7.03 41.23
N THR A 12 0.22 5.90 41.47
CA THR A 12 1.62 5.72 41.11
C THR A 12 1.68 5.90 39.60
N HIS A 13 2.22 7.03 39.11
CA HIS A 13 2.48 7.24 37.70
C HIS A 13 3.42 6.13 37.21
N ARG A 14 2.86 5.03 36.75
CA ARG A 14 3.62 3.89 36.22
C ARG A 14 4.35 4.43 35.00
N ARG A 15 5.69 4.39 35.05
CA ARG A 15 6.58 4.89 34.01
C ARG A 15 7.49 3.76 33.60
N GLU A 16 7.56 3.49 32.31
CA GLU A 16 8.51 2.53 31.74
C GLU A 16 9.68 3.27 31.11
N CYS A 17 10.83 2.60 30.97
CA CYS A 17 11.97 3.13 30.23
C CYS A 17 11.95 2.50 28.83
N LEU A 18 11.83 3.33 27.79
CA LEU A 18 11.93 2.86 26.41
C LEU A 18 13.40 2.65 26.07
N THR A 19 13.80 1.40 25.85
CA THR A 19 15.16 1.02 25.44
C THR A 19 15.21 0.56 23.99
N PRO A 20 16.39 0.59 23.34
CA PRO A 20 16.57 -0.03 22.03
C PRO A 20 16.18 -1.50 21.99
N ASP A 21 16.43 -2.26 23.06
CA ASP A 21 16.07 -3.68 23.15
C ASP A 21 14.55 -3.90 23.14
N ILE A 22 13.78 -3.03 23.80
CA ILE A 22 12.31 -3.06 23.76
C ILE A 22 11.82 -2.79 22.34
N ILE A 23 12.43 -1.81 21.65
CA ILE A 23 12.08 -1.47 20.27
C ILE A 23 12.34 -2.66 19.34
N GLU A 24 13.53 -3.27 19.40
CA GLU A 24 13.86 -4.43 18.56
C GLU A 24 13.02 -5.66 18.94
N GLY A 25 12.74 -5.88 20.22
CA GLY A 25 11.85 -6.95 20.69
C GLY A 25 10.43 -6.82 20.14
N TYR A 26 9.87 -5.61 20.16
CA TYR A 26 8.56 -5.33 19.54
C TYR A 26 8.59 -5.50 18.01
N LEU A 27 9.66 -5.08 17.33
CA LEU A 27 9.81 -5.29 15.89
C LEU A 27 9.92 -6.79 15.54
N GLY A 28 10.66 -7.58 16.34
CA GLY A 28 10.75 -9.04 16.19
C GLY A 28 9.40 -9.73 16.44
N TYR A 29 8.65 -9.30 17.44
CA TYR A 29 7.28 -9.76 17.68
C TYR A 29 6.36 -9.51 16.46
N LEU A 30 6.46 -8.33 15.83
CA LEU A 30 5.69 -8.01 14.63
C LEU A 30 6.15 -8.81 13.41
N GLU A 31 7.45 -9.09 13.30
CA GLU A 31 8.00 -9.97 12.27
C GLU A 31 7.43 -11.39 12.40
N GLY A 32 7.41 -11.96 13.62
CA GLY A 32 6.80 -13.26 13.90
C GLY A 32 5.30 -13.33 13.54
N LYS A 33 4.57 -12.22 13.69
CA LYS A 33 3.18 -12.10 13.22
C LYS A 33 3.05 -12.00 11.69
N GLY A 34 4.17 -11.91 10.96
CA GLY A 34 4.22 -11.87 9.49
C GLY A 34 4.01 -10.47 8.91
N ARG A 35 4.42 -9.41 9.62
CA ARG A 35 4.47 -8.08 9.03
C ARG A 35 5.55 -8.02 7.93
N SER A 36 5.28 -7.23 6.89
CA SER A 36 6.22 -7.09 5.78
C SER A 36 7.46 -6.30 6.22
N ARG A 37 8.63 -6.58 5.62
CA ARG A 37 9.86 -5.78 5.84
C ARG A 37 9.64 -4.28 5.68
N SER A 38 8.84 -3.87 4.69
CA SER A 38 8.54 -2.44 4.47
C SER A 38 7.71 -1.81 5.61
N SER A 39 6.82 -2.60 6.22
CA SER A 39 6.05 -2.17 7.39
C SER A 39 6.95 -2.08 8.62
N LEU A 40 7.82 -3.06 8.83
CA LEU A 40 8.79 -3.07 9.93
C LEU A 40 9.74 -1.87 9.86
N GLU A 41 10.26 -1.53 8.68
CA GLU A 41 11.10 -0.35 8.48
C GLU A 41 10.35 0.96 8.79
N SER A 42 9.08 1.06 8.38
CA SER A 42 8.26 2.22 8.74
C SER A 42 8.05 2.34 10.25
N TYR A 43 7.86 1.20 10.92
CA TYR A 43 7.64 1.18 12.37
C TYR A 43 8.93 1.50 13.11
N ARG A 44 10.07 0.94 12.69
CA ARG A 44 11.41 1.27 13.19
C ARG A 44 11.68 2.77 13.13
N ARG A 45 11.35 3.44 12.02
CA ARG A 45 11.48 4.92 11.90
C ARG A 45 10.56 5.68 12.85
N ALA A 46 9.31 5.26 13.00
CA ALA A 46 8.39 5.88 13.94
C ALA A 46 8.85 5.72 15.39
N LEU A 47 9.30 4.52 15.76
CA LEU A 47 9.83 4.19 17.10
C LEU A 47 11.13 4.94 17.40
N ARG A 48 12.02 5.09 16.42
CA ARG A 48 13.18 5.96 16.55
C ARG A 48 12.76 7.42 16.76
N GLY A 49 11.75 7.89 16.03
CA GLY A 49 11.25 9.25 16.16
C GLY A 49 10.67 9.59 17.53
N ILE A 50 10.00 8.64 18.21
CA ILE A 50 9.58 8.85 19.60
C ILE A 50 10.76 8.73 20.57
N TYR A 51 11.67 7.78 20.34
CA TYR A 51 12.87 7.62 21.16
C TYR A 51 13.74 8.88 21.17
N GLU A 52 13.91 9.55 20.02
CA GLU A 52 14.61 10.82 19.88
C GLU A 52 13.87 11.99 20.52
N TYR A 53 12.52 11.98 20.49
CA TYR A 53 11.70 13.01 21.13
C TYR A 53 11.77 12.97 22.66
N LEU A 54 11.94 11.79 23.25
CA LEU A 54 11.94 11.63 24.71
C LEU A 54 13.18 12.29 25.37
N PRO A 55 12.99 12.94 26.54
CA PRO A 55 14.09 13.50 27.32
C PRO A 55 15.05 12.42 27.85
N GLU A 56 16.15 12.86 28.46
CA GLU A 56 17.11 11.96 29.10
C GLU A 56 16.41 11.01 30.10
N GLY A 57 16.79 9.73 30.05
CA GLY A 57 16.13 8.66 30.80
C GLY A 57 14.97 7.96 30.08
N LYS A 58 14.57 8.44 28.88
CA LYS A 58 13.65 7.75 27.94
C LYS A 58 12.38 7.19 28.58
N ARG A 59 11.84 7.92 29.55
CA ARG A 59 10.66 7.49 30.31
C ARG A 59 9.37 7.71 29.53
N ILE A 60 8.53 6.70 29.48
CA ILE A 60 7.22 6.72 28.83
C ILE A 60 6.10 6.50 29.85
N GLY A 61 4.94 7.09 29.59
CA GLY A 61 3.71 6.95 30.37
C GLY A 61 2.49 7.45 29.60
N GLY A 62 1.34 7.58 30.28
CA GLY A 62 0.05 7.94 29.65
C GLY A 62 0.08 9.24 28.83
N GLU A 63 0.77 10.27 29.31
CA GLU A 63 0.86 11.57 28.64
C GLU A 63 1.83 11.61 27.46
N THR A 64 2.73 10.62 27.36
CA THR A 64 3.80 10.63 26.35
C THR A 64 3.24 10.60 24.94
N GLY A 65 2.18 9.82 24.70
CA GLY A 65 1.54 9.75 23.39
C GLY A 65 1.00 11.10 22.95
N ALA A 66 0.26 11.79 23.82
CA ALA A 66 -0.35 13.08 23.53
C ALA A 66 0.72 14.16 23.25
N GLY A 67 1.75 14.24 24.10
CA GLY A 67 2.86 15.17 23.92
C GLY A 67 3.61 14.93 22.60
N TRP A 68 3.84 13.66 22.25
CA TRP A 68 4.48 13.32 20.98
C TRP A 68 3.60 13.67 19.77
N LYS A 69 2.29 13.45 19.85
CA LYS A 69 1.33 13.84 18.79
C LYS A 69 1.41 15.34 18.52
N SER A 70 1.28 16.18 19.56
CA SER A 70 1.36 17.64 19.42
C SER A 70 2.70 18.10 18.87
N HIS A 71 3.80 17.46 19.25
CA HIS A 71 5.13 17.73 18.68
C HIS A 71 5.22 17.42 17.18
N LEU A 72 4.63 16.30 16.74
CA LEU A 72 4.61 15.94 15.33
C LEU A 72 3.76 16.90 14.49
N GLU A 73 2.63 17.35 15.02
CA GLU A 73 1.77 18.37 14.40
C GLU A 73 2.47 19.73 14.33
N GLY A 74 3.16 20.15 15.39
CA GLY A 74 3.96 21.38 15.42
C GLY A 74 5.13 21.38 14.43
N LYS A 75 5.59 20.21 13.98
CA LYS A 75 6.58 20.06 12.90
C LYS A 75 5.99 20.21 11.50
N GLY A 76 4.69 20.44 11.36
CA GLY A 76 4.01 20.56 10.07
C GLY A 76 3.86 19.24 9.32
N LEU A 77 3.94 18.09 10.01
CA LEU A 77 3.68 16.80 9.38
C LEU A 77 2.18 16.66 9.04
N SER A 78 1.88 15.99 7.93
CA SER A 78 0.49 15.73 7.56
C SER A 78 -0.22 14.87 8.61
N THR A 79 -1.53 15.09 8.79
CA THR A 79 -2.39 14.34 9.72
C THR A 79 -2.24 12.83 9.54
N VAL A 80 -2.26 12.35 8.29
CA VAL A 80 -2.06 10.93 7.95
C VAL A 80 -0.70 10.40 8.44
N THR A 81 0.37 11.21 8.39
CA THR A 81 1.68 10.81 8.89
C THR A 81 1.69 10.74 10.41
N VAL A 82 1.05 11.72 11.07
CA VAL A 82 0.87 11.75 12.53
C VAL A 82 0.08 10.52 12.98
N ASP A 83 -1.09 10.25 12.41
CA ASP A 83 -1.94 9.12 12.75
C ASP A 83 -1.23 7.76 12.54
N ASN A 84 -0.44 7.63 11.48
CA ASN A 84 0.37 6.43 11.27
C ASN A 84 1.41 6.24 12.37
N ARG A 85 2.08 7.31 12.83
CA ARG A 85 3.05 7.26 13.93
C ARG A 85 2.36 6.94 15.25
N ILE A 86 1.21 7.55 15.53
CA ILE A 86 0.40 7.25 16.72
C ILE A 86 -0.12 5.81 16.70
N SER A 87 -0.48 5.27 15.54
CA SER A 87 -0.83 3.85 15.41
C SER A 87 0.33 2.92 15.76
N VAL A 88 1.58 3.30 15.49
CA VAL A 88 2.77 2.52 15.90
C VAL A 88 2.96 2.61 17.42
N TRP A 89 2.82 3.80 17.99
CA TRP A 89 2.83 4.03 19.44
C TRP A 89 1.80 3.16 20.17
N ASN A 90 0.55 3.20 19.73
CA ASN A 90 -0.53 2.42 20.33
C ASN A 90 -0.25 0.91 20.29
N GLY A 91 0.40 0.42 19.24
CA GLY A 91 0.82 -0.97 19.14
C GLY A 91 1.97 -1.32 20.09
N LEU A 92 2.93 -0.40 20.29
CA LEU A 92 4.03 -0.58 21.23
C LEU A 92 3.52 -0.64 22.68
N VAL A 93 2.72 0.33 23.11
CA VAL A 93 2.22 0.34 24.50
C VAL A 93 1.29 -0.84 24.77
N GLN A 94 0.55 -1.31 23.77
CA GLN A 94 -0.20 -2.56 23.88
C GLN A 94 0.72 -3.78 24.05
N TYR A 95 1.84 -3.83 23.32
CA TYR A 95 2.83 -4.90 23.47
C TYR A 95 3.46 -4.91 24.88
N LEU A 96 3.66 -3.73 25.46
CA LEU A 96 4.14 -3.55 26.83
C LEU A 96 3.07 -3.81 27.90
N GLY A 97 1.80 -4.04 27.51
CA GLY A 97 0.69 -4.28 28.44
C GLY A 97 0.02 -3.01 28.95
N HIS A 98 0.41 -1.84 28.46
CA HIS A 98 -0.12 -0.52 28.82
C HIS A 98 -1.19 -0.03 27.84
N ARG A 99 -2.32 -0.74 27.81
CA ARG A 99 -3.43 -0.39 26.92
C ARG A 99 -4.06 0.97 27.26
N GLU A 100 -3.97 1.37 28.52
CA GLU A 100 -4.40 2.67 29.05
C GLU A 100 -3.60 3.86 28.51
N TRP A 101 -2.42 3.64 27.92
CA TRP A 101 -1.61 4.71 27.28
C TRP A 101 -1.90 4.86 25.79
N GLN A 102 -2.86 4.09 25.25
CA GLN A 102 -3.29 4.25 23.87
C GLN A 102 -4.07 5.55 23.71
N LEU A 103 -3.73 6.30 22.67
CA LEU A 103 -4.54 7.44 22.24
C LEU A 103 -5.77 6.91 21.50
N GLY A 104 -6.97 7.33 21.89
CA GLY A 104 -8.21 7.07 21.16
C GLY A 104 -8.44 8.05 20.00
N ASP A 105 -8.01 9.30 20.18
CA ASP A 105 -8.23 10.41 19.24
C ASP A 105 -7.17 10.46 18.13
N PHE A 106 -6.99 9.35 17.42
CA PHE A 106 -6.30 9.35 16.13
C PHE A 106 -7.29 8.84 15.10
N CYS A 107 -7.74 9.73 14.23
CA CYS A 107 -8.71 9.34 13.25
C CYS A 107 -7.98 8.53 12.18
N ARG A 108 -8.21 7.21 12.16
CA ARG A 108 -7.92 6.38 10.98
C ARG A 108 -8.90 6.70 9.84
N GLU A 109 -9.34 7.95 9.73
CA GLU A 109 -10.09 8.44 8.60
C GLU A 109 -9.30 8.02 7.36
N LYS A 110 -9.97 7.26 6.49
CA LYS A 110 -9.44 6.92 5.17
C LYS A 110 -9.37 8.24 4.41
N GLY A 111 -8.28 8.97 4.63
CA GLY A 111 -8.19 10.40 4.41
C GLY A 111 -8.51 10.82 2.99
N GLY A 112 -9.27 11.91 2.90
CA GLY A 112 -9.47 12.76 1.73
C GLY A 112 -10.14 12.09 0.52
N VAL A 113 -10.75 12.91 -0.34
CA VAL A 113 -11.07 12.49 -1.71
C VAL A 113 -9.75 12.12 -2.38
N GLN A 114 -9.46 10.82 -2.47
CA GLN A 114 -8.20 10.39 -3.07
C GLN A 114 -8.21 10.75 -4.55
N PRO A 115 -7.15 11.39 -5.07
CA PRO A 115 -7.07 11.73 -6.48
C PRO A 115 -7.18 10.47 -7.35
N GLU A 116 -8.20 10.41 -8.20
CA GLU A 116 -8.43 9.29 -9.11
C GLU A 116 -7.85 9.57 -10.51
N LEU A 117 -7.21 8.56 -11.07
CA LEU A 117 -6.69 8.56 -12.43
C LEU A 117 -7.73 7.92 -13.35
N SER A 118 -8.19 8.64 -14.35
CA SER A 118 -9.08 8.14 -15.39
C SER A 118 -8.33 7.33 -16.45
N ARG A 119 -9.07 6.52 -17.21
CA ARG A 119 -8.50 5.76 -18.34
C ARG A 119 -7.90 6.67 -19.42
N ALA A 120 -8.52 7.82 -19.68
CA ALA A 120 -8.01 8.81 -20.63
C ALA A 120 -6.70 9.45 -20.14
N GLU A 121 -6.62 9.80 -18.85
CA GLU A 121 -5.38 10.28 -18.22
C GLU A 121 -4.25 9.25 -18.32
N TYR A 122 -4.54 7.97 -18.06
CA TYR A 122 -3.57 6.88 -18.23
C TYR A 122 -3.04 6.75 -19.67
N LEU A 123 -3.92 6.82 -20.67
CA LEU A 123 -3.49 6.78 -22.07
C LEU A 123 -2.62 7.99 -22.45
N ARG A 124 -2.93 9.19 -21.91
CA ARG A 124 -2.04 10.35 -22.06
C ARG A 124 -0.68 10.13 -21.42
N MET A 125 -0.60 9.49 -20.25
CA MET A 125 0.68 9.12 -19.64
C MET A 125 1.49 8.17 -20.52
N LEU A 126 0.87 7.14 -21.10
CA LEU A 126 1.54 6.24 -22.04
C LEU A 126 2.04 6.99 -23.28
N SER A 127 1.20 7.88 -23.84
CA SER A 127 1.58 8.72 -24.97
C SER A 127 2.78 9.60 -24.64
N ALA A 128 2.74 10.32 -23.51
CA ALA A 128 3.83 11.17 -23.06
C ALA A 128 5.13 10.38 -22.86
N ALA A 129 5.09 9.24 -22.17
CA ALA A 129 6.27 8.39 -21.99
C ALA A 129 6.90 7.94 -23.32
N LYS A 130 6.06 7.66 -24.33
CA LYS A 130 6.52 7.34 -25.68
C LYS A 130 7.18 8.53 -26.38
N HIS A 131 6.58 9.73 -26.32
CA HIS A 131 7.14 10.95 -26.91
C HIS A 131 8.46 11.37 -26.24
N MET A 132 8.59 11.13 -24.94
CA MET A 132 9.83 11.37 -24.19
C MET A 132 10.91 10.30 -24.42
N GLU A 133 10.62 9.28 -25.24
CA GLU A 133 11.47 8.10 -25.46
C GLU A 133 11.88 7.38 -24.17
N LYS A 134 11.02 7.45 -23.14
CA LYS A 134 11.24 6.79 -21.84
C LYS A 134 10.57 5.42 -21.82
N GLU A 135 11.09 4.50 -22.63
CA GLU A 135 10.55 3.14 -22.79
C GLU A 135 10.35 2.41 -21.44
N LYS A 136 11.36 2.45 -20.55
CA LYS A 136 11.27 1.86 -19.20
C LYS A 136 10.09 2.41 -18.39
N ALA A 137 9.83 3.72 -18.45
CA ALA A 137 8.72 4.35 -17.75
C ALA A 137 7.37 3.99 -18.40
N TYR A 138 7.31 3.95 -19.73
CA TYR A 138 6.16 3.49 -20.50
C TYR A 138 5.74 2.07 -20.07
N LEU A 139 6.68 1.13 -20.05
CA LEU A 139 6.43 -0.27 -19.66
C LEU A 139 6.05 -0.41 -18.18
N LEU A 140 6.65 0.38 -17.28
CA LEU A 140 6.26 0.42 -15.86
C LEU A 140 4.80 0.85 -15.69
N ILE A 141 4.40 1.93 -16.36
CA ILE A 141 3.03 2.44 -16.32
C ILE A 141 2.06 1.39 -16.89
N LYS A 142 2.44 0.73 -17.99
CA LYS A 142 1.63 -0.32 -18.62
C LYS A 142 1.50 -1.58 -17.76
N ALA A 143 2.54 -1.99 -17.05
CA ALA A 143 2.49 -3.11 -16.11
C ALA A 143 1.57 -2.82 -14.91
N LEU A 144 1.67 -1.61 -14.35
CA LEU A 144 0.89 -1.20 -13.17
C LEU A 144 -0.59 -0.93 -13.52
N GLY A 145 -0.84 -0.10 -14.53
CA GLY A 145 -2.20 0.35 -14.89
C GLY A 145 -2.89 -0.47 -15.98
N GLY A 146 -2.13 -1.18 -16.81
CA GLY A 146 -2.67 -2.02 -17.90
C GLY A 146 -2.83 -3.49 -17.51
N ALA A 147 -1.83 -4.07 -16.83
CA ALA A 147 -1.87 -5.46 -16.38
C ALA A 147 -2.31 -5.63 -14.92
N GLY A 148 -2.38 -4.55 -14.12
CA GLY A 148 -2.89 -4.61 -12.75
C GLY A 148 -1.88 -5.13 -11.71
N MET A 149 -0.58 -5.00 -12.00
CA MET A 149 0.46 -5.27 -11.01
C MET A 149 0.47 -4.19 -9.94
N ARG A 150 0.72 -4.58 -8.68
CA ARG A 150 1.02 -3.64 -7.59
C ARG A 150 2.51 -3.31 -7.62
N ILE A 151 2.89 -2.12 -7.14
CA ILE A 151 4.32 -1.74 -7.06
C ILE A 151 5.18 -2.75 -6.28
N GLN A 152 4.63 -3.37 -5.23
CA GLN A 152 5.34 -4.37 -4.43
C GLN A 152 5.57 -5.70 -5.16
N GLU A 153 4.82 -5.95 -6.24
CA GLU A 153 4.87 -7.16 -7.05
C GLU A 153 5.80 -7.00 -8.26
N LEU A 154 6.18 -5.76 -8.63
CA LEU A 154 7.07 -5.51 -9.76
C LEU A 154 8.41 -6.28 -9.72
N PRO A 155 9.07 -6.48 -8.57
CA PRO A 155 10.29 -7.30 -8.49
C PRO A 155 10.10 -8.75 -9.00
N GLN A 156 8.87 -9.26 -8.99
CA GLN A 156 8.53 -10.62 -9.40
C GLN A 156 8.20 -10.71 -10.90
N LEU A 157 8.11 -9.59 -11.61
CA LEU A 157 8.06 -9.60 -13.08
C LEU A 157 9.47 -9.84 -13.60
N THR A 158 9.83 -11.11 -13.76
CA THR A 158 11.15 -11.53 -14.24
C THR A 158 11.15 -11.86 -15.73
N VAL A 159 12.35 -11.98 -16.31
CA VAL A 159 12.55 -12.41 -17.70
C VAL A 159 11.86 -13.75 -17.97
N GLU A 160 11.96 -14.69 -17.04
CA GLU A 160 11.34 -16.01 -17.11
C GLU A 160 9.82 -15.91 -17.09
N ALA A 161 9.27 -15.07 -16.21
CA ALA A 161 7.83 -14.85 -16.13
C ALA A 161 7.26 -14.24 -17.42
N VAL A 162 7.98 -13.30 -18.04
CA VAL A 162 7.60 -12.74 -19.35
C VAL A 162 7.66 -13.80 -20.46
N LYS A 163 8.71 -14.62 -20.49
CA LYS A 163 8.83 -15.75 -21.44
C LYS A 163 7.69 -16.74 -21.27
N ARG A 164 7.23 -17.00 -20.05
CA ARG A 164 6.08 -17.87 -19.76
C ARG A 164 4.74 -17.21 -20.08
N GLY A 165 4.66 -15.88 -20.05
CA GLY A 165 3.44 -15.10 -20.26
C GLY A 165 2.54 -14.96 -19.03
N MET A 166 2.99 -15.47 -17.87
CA MET A 166 2.29 -15.33 -16.60
C MET A 166 3.27 -15.18 -15.44
N VAL A 167 2.85 -14.40 -14.45
CA VAL A 167 3.59 -14.12 -13.22
C VAL A 167 2.84 -14.75 -12.06
N GLU A 168 3.53 -15.60 -11.29
CA GLU A 168 3.03 -16.09 -10.01
C GLU A 168 3.46 -15.10 -8.94
N LEU A 169 2.49 -14.37 -8.40
CA LEU A 169 2.71 -13.25 -7.50
C LEU A 169 2.49 -13.68 -6.05
N GLU A 170 3.53 -13.52 -5.25
CA GLU A 170 3.51 -13.74 -3.81
C GLU A 170 3.51 -12.41 -3.04
N TYR A 171 2.72 -12.32 -1.98
CA TYR A 171 2.71 -11.15 -1.10
C TYR A 171 2.35 -11.55 0.34
N HIS A 172 2.59 -10.65 1.30
CA HIS A 172 2.56 -10.93 2.74
C HIS A 172 3.53 -12.07 3.15
N ASN A 173 4.81 -11.95 2.77
CA ASN A 173 5.86 -12.93 3.09
C ASN A 173 5.46 -14.35 2.62
N ALA A 174 5.10 -14.49 1.34
CA ALA A 174 4.68 -15.74 0.68
C ALA A 174 3.38 -16.40 1.22
N ARG A 175 2.62 -15.72 2.10
CA ARG A 175 1.36 -16.26 2.64
C ARG A 175 0.18 -16.17 1.68
N GLN A 176 0.25 -15.27 0.69
CA GLN A 176 -0.80 -15.11 -0.31
C GLN A 176 -0.22 -15.18 -1.70
N ARG A 177 -0.95 -15.85 -2.60
CA ARG A 177 -0.55 -16.08 -3.99
C ARG A 177 -1.67 -15.66 -4.94
N ARG A 178 -1.29 -15.09 -6.08
CA ARG A 178 -2.20 -14.87 -7.21
C ARG A 178 -1.45 -15.05 -8.53
N VAL A 179 -2.14 -15.52 -9.56
CA VAL A 179 -1.57 -15.58 -10.92
C VAL A 179 -2.00 -14.35 -11.69
N LEU A 180 -1.04 -13.70 -12.35
CA LEU A 180 -1.28 -12.62 -13.28
C LEU A 180 -0.88 -13.06 -14.68
N TYR A 181 -1.86 -13.12 -15.58
CA TYR A 181 -1.63 -13.36 -16.99
C TYR A 181 -1.30 -12.03 -17.68
N LEU A 182 -0.18 -11.99 -18.40
CA LEU A 182 0.24 -10.79 -19.09
C LEU A 182 -0.59 -10.61 -20.37
N PRO A 183 -1.21 -9.44 -20.60
CA PRO A 183 -1.82 -9.14 -21.88
C PRO A 183 -0.79 -9.30 -23.00
N GLU A 184 -1.17 -9.93 -24.12
CA GLU A 184 -0.24 -10.32 -25.18
C GLU A 184 0.60 -9.15 -25.70
N GLY A 185 -0.03 -7.99 -25.91
CA GLY A 185 0.66 -6.77 -26.34
C GLY A 185 1.73 -6.29 -25.34
N LEU A 186 1.45 -6.38 -24.03
CA LEU A 186 2.44 -6.04 -23.00
C LEU A 186 3.57 -7.09 -22.96
N ARG A 187 3.24 -8.39 -23.05
CA ARG A 187 4.25 -9.46 -23.07
C ARG A 187 5.24 -9.27 -24.21
N ARG A 188 4.75 -8.93 -25.41
CA ARG A 188 5.56 -8.69 -26.59
C ARG A 188 6.52 -7.52 -26.39
N GLU A 189 6.02 -6.37 -25.98
CA GLU A 189 6.85 -5.18 -25.75
C GLU A 189 7.86 -5.39 -24.63
N LEU A 190 7.49 -6.08 -23.54
CA LEU A 190 8.44 -6.47 -22.48
C LEU A 190 9.53 -7.40 -23.03
N GLY A 191 9.16 -8.36 -23.89
CA GLY A 191 10.11 -9.26 -24.54
C GLY A 191 11.13 -8.51 -25.41
N GLU A 192 10.66 -7.58 -26.23
CA GLU A 192 11.54 -6.74 -27.05
C GLU A 192 12.47 -5.86 -26.19
N TYR A 193 11.94 -5.27 -25.12
CA TYR A 193 12.72 -4.49 -24.16
C TYR A 193 13.79 -5.34 -23.46
N ILE A 194 13.46 -6.58 -23.09
CA ILE A 194 14.41 -7.56 -22.53
C ILE A 194 15.54 -7.86 -23.52
N VAL A 195 15.21 -8.06 -24.80
CA VAL A 195 16.20 -8.32 -25.85
C VAL A 195 17.09 -7.10 -26.08
N ARG A 196 16.53 -5.91 -26.24
CA ARG A 196 17.28 -4.65 -26.38
C ARG A 196 18.19 -4.39 -25.19
N GLY A 197 17.73 -4.71 -23.98
CA GLY A 197 18.49 -4.56 -22.75
C GLY A 197 19.53 -5.65 -22.47
N GLY A 198 19.58 -6.72 -23.28
CA GLY A 198 20.51 -7.84 -23.06
C GLY A 198 20.21 -8.65 -21.79
N PHE A 199 18.97 -8.66 -21.33
CA PHE A 199 18.56 -9.25 -20.05
C PHE A 199 18.42 -10.78 -20.17
N ARG A 200 19.27 -11.51 -19.44
CA ARG A 200 19.23 -12.99 -19.43
C ARG A 200 18.27 -13.56 -18.40
N GLU A 201 18.27 -12.96 -17.21
CA GLU A 201 17.50 -13.40 -16.06
C GLU A 201 17.12 -12.25 -15.13
N GLY A 202 16.32 -12.59 -14.11
CA GLY A 202 15.98 -11.70 -13.01
C GLY A 202 14.89 -10.67 -13.34
N PRO A 203 14.71 -9.63 -12.49
CA PRO A 203 13.68 -8.63 -12.67
C PRO A 203 13.80 -7.88 -14.00
N VAL A 204 12.67 -7.64 -14.67
CA VAL A 204 12.64 -6.84 -15.90
C VAL A 204 12.95 -5.36 -15.58
N PHE A 205 12.36 -4.85 -14.51
CA PHE A 205 12.61 -3.49 -14.03
C PHE A 205 13.72 -3.49 -12.98
N ARG A 206 14.95 -3.43 -13.48
CA ARG A 206 16.17 -3.41 -12.68
C ARG A 206 16.78 -2.00 -12.54
N GLY A 207 17.50 -1.79 -11.44
CA GLY A 207 18.41 -0.68 -11.23
C GLY A 207 19.74 -0.86 -11.98
N PRO A 208 20.72 0.02 -11.76
CA PRO A 208 22.01 -0.01 -12.46
C PRO A 208 22.82 -1.29 -12.23
N GLU A 209 22.71 -1.91 -11.06
CA GLU A 209 23.49 -3.10 -10.67
C GLU A 209 22.74 -4.42 -10.90
N GLY A 210 21.54 -4.35 -11.50
CA GLY A 210 20.71 -5.52 -11.79
C GLY A 210 19.72 -5.88 -10.68
N GLU A 211 19.75 -5.17 -9.56
CA GLU A 211 18.81 -5.28 -8.45
C GLU A 211 17.41 -4.81 -8.84
N PRO A 212 16.33 -5.31 -8.18
CA PRO A 212 14.99 -4.77 -8.40
C PRO A 212 14.93 -3.27 -8.16
N MET A 213 14.30 -2.55 -9.09
CA MET A 213 14.24 -1.09 -9.01
C MET A 213 13.60 -0.59 -7.69
N ALA A 214 14.26 0.38 -7.06
CA ALA A 214 13.77 1.00 -5.85
C ALA A 214 12.39 1.68 -6.07
N ARG A 215 11.51 1.58 -5.07
CA ARG A 215 10.16 2.18 -5.13
C ARG A 215 10.22 3.70 -5.33
N SER A 216 11.20 4.38 -4.75
CA SER A 216 11.43 5.83 -4.94
C SER A 216 11.68 6.16 -6.40
N SER A 217 12.56 5.40 -7.07
CA SER A 217 12.86 5.58 -8.50
C SER A 217 11.64 5.32 -9.38
N ILE A 218 10.84 4.29 -9.07
CA ILE A 218 9.58 4.02 -9.79
C ILE A 218 8.60 5.18 -9.65
N ASN A 219 8.40 5.70 -8.43
CA ASN A 219 7.52 6.85 -8.21
C ASN A 219 8.04 8.10 -8.94
N TYR A 220 9.36 8.33 -8.93
CA TYR A 220 9.97 9.44 -9.65
C TYR A 220 9.71 9.36 -11.16
N LEU A 221 9.92 8.18 -11.78
CA LEU A 221 9.66 7.99 -13.21
C LEU A 221 8.19 8.23 -13.57
N ILE A 222 7.26 7.69 -12.77
CA ILE A 222 5.82 7.86 -13.01
C ILE A 222 5.41 9.33 -12.82
N ALA A 223 5.94 10.01 -11.80
CA ALA A 223 5.67 11.42 -11.57
C ALA A 223 6.24 12.30 -12.69
N ALA A 224 7.43 11.99 -13.20
CA ALA A 224 8.03 12.70 -14.34
C ALA A 224 7.15 12.59 -15.59
N VAL A 225 6.69 11.39 -15.94
CA VAL A 225 5.73 11.19 -17.05
C VAL A 225 4.39 11.87 -16.76
N GLY A 226 3.91 11.82 -15.51
CA GLY A 226 2.67 12.47 -15.09
C GLY A 226 2.69 13.98 -15.32
N ARG A 227 3.81 14.65 -15.02
CA ARG A 227 4.00 16.09 -15.29
C ARG A 227 3.93 16.39 -16.79
N GLU A 228 4.63 15.61 -17.61
CA GLU A 228 4.60 15.78 -19.07
C GLU A 228 3.19 15.58 -19.63
N ALA A 229 2.48 14.56 -19.14
CA ALA A 229 1.10 14.26 -19.53
C ALA A 229 0.05 15.22 -18.92
N ARG A 230 0.49 16.26 -18.18
CA ARG A 230 -0.35 17.24 -17.48
C ARG A 230 -1.40 16.59 -16.58
N ILE A 231 -0.97 15.56 -15.84
CA ILE A 231 -1.80 14.86 -14.87
C ILE A 231 -1.81 15.65 -13.56
N GLY A 232 -3.01 15.83 -12.98
CA GLY A 232 -3.17 16.57 -11.72
C GLY A 232 -2.30 16.02 -10.60
N GLU A 233 -1.89 16.90 -9.69
CA GLU A 233 -0.99 16.57 -8.58
C GLU A 233 -1.53 15.39 -7.75
N GLY A 234 -0.64 14.46 -7.38
CA GLY A 234 -1.01 13.27 -6.60
C GLY A 234 -1.76 12.16 -7.37
N LYS A 235 -2.22 12.39 -8.61
CA LYS A 235 -2.87 11.34 -9.44
C LYS A 235 -1.88 10.40 -10.13
N ALA A 236 -0.70 10.90 -10.51
CA ALA A 236 0.32 10.11 -11.21
C ALA A 236 1.13 9.26 -10.22
N THR A 237 0.50 8.21 -9.66
CA THR A 237 1.14 7.30 -8.70
C THR A 237 0.85 5.84 -9.04
N PRO A 238 1.73 4.89 -8.64
CA PRO A 238 1.46 3.45 -8.76
C PRO A 238 0.12 3.03 -8.16
N ARG A 239 -0.29 3.66 -7.05
CA ARG A 239 -1.55 3.36 -6.37
C ARG A 239 -2.76 3.78 -7.21
N CYS A 240 -2.73 4.97 -7.80
CA CYS A 240 -3.81 5.45 -8.65
C CYS A 240 -3.91 4.65 -9.96
N LEU A 241 -2.78 4.25 -10.55
CA LEU A 241 -2.73 3.34 -11.71
C LEU A 241 -3.42 2.00 -11.38
N TRP A 242 -3.07 1.39 -10.24
CA TRP A 242 -3.67 0.13 -9.82
C TRP A 242 -5.17 0.27 -9.50
N LYS A 243 -5.58 1.35 -8.82
CA LYS A 243 -7.00 1.63 -8.55
C LYS A 243 -7.81 1.81 -9.83
N MET A 244 -7.27 2.55 -10.81
CA MET A 244 -7.91 2.72 -12.12
C MET A 244 -8.11 1.37 -12.80
N TYR A 245 -7.08 0.50 -12.79
CA TYR A 245 -7.19 -0.86 -13.31
C TYR A 245 -8.31 -1.63 -12.60
N GLN A 246 -8.35 -1.61 -11.27
CA GLN A 246 -9.38 -2.29 -10.49
C GLN A 246 -10.79 -1.79 -10.81
N GLY A 247 -10.98 -0.46 -10.87
CA GLY A 247 -12.27 0.14 -11.23
C GLY A 247 -12.72 -0.26 -12.63
N THR A 248 -11.78 -0.30 -13.59
CA THR A 248 -12.06 -0.81 -14.94
C THR A 248 -12.53 -2.27 -14.92
N CYS A 249 -11.80 -3.16 -14.23
CA CYS A 249 -12.17 -4.57 -14.13
C CYS A 249 -13.49 -4.78 -13.38
N GLN A 250 -13.75 -3.99 -12.35
CA GLN A 250 -15.01 -4.05 -11.60
C GLN A 250 -16.19 -3.65 -12.50
N GLY A 251 -16.07 -2.57 -13.27
CA GLY A 251 -17.10 -2.15 -14.22
C GLY A 251 -17.38 -3.22 -15.28
N ILE A 252 -16.34 -3.83 -15.84
CA ILE A 252 -16.49 -4.94 -16.80
C ILE A 252 -17.23 -6.11 -16.16
N ARG A 253 -16.84 -6.52 -14.94
CA ARG A 253 -17.50 -7.63 -14.24
C ARG A 253 -18.96 -7.33 -13.91
N ALA A 254 -19.27 -6.12 -13.46
CA ALA A 254 -20.64 -5.71 -13.17
C ALA A 254 -21.54 -5.81 -14.41
N ASN A 255 -21.03 -5.35 -15.57
CA ASN A 255 -21.76 -5.47 -16.83
C ASN A 255 -21.99 -6.93 -17.23
N ILE A 256 -20.99 -7.81 -17.06
CA ILE A 256 -21.12 -9.25 -17.33
C ILE A 256 -22.15 -9.89 -16.38
N SER A 257 -22.13 -9.53 -15.10
CA SER A 257 -23.08 -10.06 -14.12
C SER A 257 -24.54 -9.77 -14.51
N VAL A 258 -24.83 -8.59 -15.04
CA VAL A 258 -26.18 -8.27 -15.56
C VAL A 258 -26.57 -9.19 -16.71
N LEU A 259 -25.64 -9.49 -17.63
CA LEU A 259 -25.91 -10.39 -18.75
C LEU A 259 -26.16 -11.83 -18.31
N VAL A 260 -25.43 -12.30 -17.29
CA VAL A 260 -25.63 -13.64 -16.70
C VAL A 260 -27.02 -13.75 -16.09
N GLU A 261 -27.42 -12.75 -15.29
CA GLU A 261 -28.74 -12.72 -14.66
C GLU A 261 -29.86 -12.72 -15.71
N GLN A 262 -29.73 -11.88 -16.74
CA GLN A 262 -30.70 -11.81 -17.84
C GLN A 262 -30.79 -13.10 -18.66
N ALA A 263 -29.68 -13.83 -18.81
CA ALA A 263 -29.69 -15.11 -19.49
C ALA A 263 -30.40 -16.18 -18.64
N TYR A 264 -30.15 -16.19 -17.34
CA TYR A 264 -30.80 -17.12 -16.42
C TYR A 264 -32.31 -16.86 -16.33
N GLN A 265 -32.71 -15.60 -16.19
CA GLN A 265 -34.12 -15.22 -16.09
C GLN A 265 -34.93 -15.65 -17.32
N ARG A 266 -34.36 -15.48 -18.53
CA ARG A 266 -34.99 -15.94 -19.78
C ARG A 266 -35.13 -17.47 -19.84
N MET A 267 -34.12 -18.21 -19.41
CA MET A 267 -34.20 -19.67 -19.35
C MET A 267 -35.33 -20.14 -18.42
N VAL A 268 -35.46 -19.51 -17.24
CA VAL A 268 -36.53 -19.84 -16.29
C VAL A 268 -37.92 -19.45 -16.83
N GLU A 269 -38.03 -18.35 -17.57
CA GLU A 269 -39.28 -17.98 -18.24
C GLU A 269 -39.69 -19.00 -19.31
N GLU A 270 -38.72 -19.52 -20.10
CA GLU A 270 -38.97 -20.59 -21.07
C GLU A 270 -39.41 -21.89 -20.39
N GLU A 271 -38.81 -22.26 -19.26
CA GLU A 271 -39.23 -23.41 -18.44
C GLU A 271 -40.69 -23.24 -17.96
N GLN A 272 -41.04 -22.06 -17.44
CA GLN A 272 -42.39 -21.77 -16.98
C GLN A 272 -43.42 -21.84 -18.13
N LEU A 273 -43.07 -21.40 -19.34
CA LEU A 273 -43.94 -21.51 -20.51
C LEU A 273 -44.11 -22.96 -20.99
N ALA A 274 -43.10 -23.81 -20.81
CA ALA A 274 -43.12 -25.18 -21.32
C ALA A 274 -43.78 -26.19 -20.37
N ILE A 275 -43.55 -26.04 -19.06
CA ILE A 275 -43.95 -27.03 -18.04
C ILE A 275 -44.54 -26.37 -16.78
N GLY A 276 -44.90 -25.08 -16.85
CA GLY A 276 -45.52 -24.36 -15.74
C GLY A 276 -46.87 -24.95 -15.36
N TRP A 277 -47.26 -24.72 -14.11
CA TRP A 277 -48.53 -25.24 -13.57
C TRP A 277 -49.78 -24.80 -14.36
N ASP A 278 -49.72 -23.61 -14.96
CA ASP A 278 -50.79 -23.00 -15.76
C ASP A 278 -50.49 -23.03 -17.28
N ALA A 279 -49.48 -23.80 -17.72
CA ALA A 279 -49.05 -23.88 -19.12
C ALA A 279 -49.89 -24.84 -19.98
#